data_AF-A0ABD5PK40-F1
#
_entry.id   AF-A0ABD5PK40-F1
#
_cell.length_a   1.000
_cell.length_b   1.000
_cell.length_c   1.000
_cell.angle_alpha   90.00
_cell.angle_beta   90.00
_cell.angle_gamma   90.00
#
_symmetry.space_group_name_H-M   'P 1'
#
loop_
_entity.id
_entity.type
_entity.pdbx_description
1 polymer ?
#
loop_
_entity_poly.entity_id
_entity_poly.type
_entity_poly.pdbx_seq_one_letter_code
_entity_poly.pdbx_strand_id
1 'polypeptide(L)'
;MSEERTEPTPVERRIYQTLLHLYQEPVTDEDLDAATRINGPDDFDAIEYENMIPSVKAMNLDHGRYMALKFLWWRFKEENGYYNPWHFQFLVESLEHNILENVGISYPKKLNDQYKSDPQFMQEIGEVPRLGYSTNQYAILRACGFIEHYLRDNVDVKRHLRNYDDDKVTFARLINWATKEDRLRGDTRMLLHFVREVRNNAAHNMWLERNYSLDILTHARECAVYVIDDILRELSNEGGQLEEELPTGDRSQELIRHIESEFLWWFDESKHSWVTEFQTDEPDE
;
A
#
# COMPACT_ATOMS: atom_id res chain seq x y z
N MET A 1 -15.24 -9.78 25.34
CA MET A 1 -13.97 -9.52 26.02
C MET A 1 -12.93 -10.37 25.32
N SER A 2 -12.35 -9.86 24.25
CA SER A 2 -11.18 -10.48 23.61
C SER A 2 -9.98 -10.20 24.48
N GLU A 3 -9.22 -11.23 24.83
CA GLU A 3 -7.90 -11.06 25.44
C GLU A 3 -7.05 -10.23 24.46
N GLU A 4 -6.54 -9.09 24.92
CA GLU A 4 -5.54 -8.30 24.17
C GLU A 4 -4.33 -9.21 23.91
N ARG A 5 -4.10 -9.55 22.64
CA ARG A 5 -2.94 -10.33 22.21
C ARG A 5 -1.74 -9.40 22.13
N THR A 6 -0.75 -9.64 22.99
CA THR A 6 0.40 -8.73 23.17
C THR A 6 1.65 -9.09 22.37
N GLU A 7 1.70 -10.21 21.63
CA GLU A 7 2.89 -10.63 20.86
C GLU A 7 2.53 -11.16 19.46
N PRO A 8 3.24 -10.75 18.38
CA PRO A 8 3.02 -11.28 17.04
C PRO A 8 3.08 -12.79 17.08
N THR A 9 2.14 -13.43 16.39
CA THR A 9 2.19 -14.88 16.26
C THR A 9 3.50 -15.30 15.60
N PRO A 10 4.02 -16.51 15.92
CA PRO A 10 5.19 -17.05 15.23
C PRO A 10 5.05 -17.04 13.71
N VAL A 11 3.83 -17.10 13.18
CA VAL A 11 3.53 -17.06 11.75
C VAL A 11 3.71 -15.64 11.18
N GLU A 12 3.18 -14.61 11.83
CA GLU A 12 3.34 -13.21 11.40
C GLU A 12 4.80 -12.77 11.36
N ARG A 13 5.61 -13.16 12.36
CA ARG A 13 7.07 -12.85 12.36
C ARG A 13 7.77 -13.52 11.18
N ARG A 14 7.39 -14.76 10.84
CA ARG A 14 7.96 -15.49 9.70
C ARG A 14 7.58 -14.88 8.37
N ILE A 15 6.31 -14.49 8.21
CA ILE A 15 5.84 -13.74 7.03
C ILE A 15 6.69 -12.48 6.86
N TYR A 16 6.83 -11.69 7.93
CA TYR A 16 7.58 -10.45 7.91
C TYR A 16 9.04 -10.65 7.51
N GLN A 17 9.76 -11.54 8.21
CA GLN A 17 11.15 -11.84 7.90
C GLN A 17 11.32 -12.30 6.45
N THR A 18 10.50 -13.26 6.01
CA THR A 18 10.62 -13.82 4.65
C THR A 18 10.40 -12.75 3.58
N LEU A 19 9.41 -11.87 3.77
CA LEU A 19 9.15 -10.77 2.84
C LEU A 19 10.25 -9.70 2.86
N LEU A 20 10.81 -9.34 4.03
CA LEU A 20 11.95 -8.43 4.09
C LEU A 20 13.15 -8.97 3.31
N HIS A 21 13.53 -10.23 3.55
CA HIS A 21 14.64 -10.88 2.84
C HIS A 21 14.39 -10.93 1.33
N LEU A 22 13.15 -11.18 0.89
CA LEU A 22 12.79 -11.19 -0.53
C LEU A 22 12.89 -9.80 -1.18
N TYR A 23 12.53 -8.72 -0.47
CA TYR A 23 12.44 -7.37 -1.04
C TYR A 23 13.72 -6.55 -0.90
N GLN A 24 14.50 -6.78 0.15
CA GLN A 24 15.58 -5.87 0.55
C GLN A 24 16.98 -6.46 0.38
N GLU A 25 17.10 -7.78 0.35
CA GLU A 25 18.41 -8.44 0.25
C GLU A 25 18.66 -9.04 -1.12
N PRO A 26 19.90 -8.94 -1.64
CA PRO A 26 20.29 -9.67 -2.84
C PRO A 26 20.30 -11.18 -2.56
N VAL A 27 20.20 -11.96 -3.65
CA VAL A 27 20.43 -13.41 -3.62
C VAL A 27 21.93 -13.67 -3.60
N THR A 28 22.37 -14.56 -2.70
CA THR A 28 23.77 -14.96 -2.53
C THR A 28 23.99 -16.42 -2.95
N ASP A 29 25.25 -16.83 -3.14
CA ASP A 29 25.57 -18.23 -3.43
C ASP A 29 25.16 -19.17 -2.28
N GLU A 30 25.26 -18.71 -1.02
CA GLU A 30 24.80 -19.46 0.15
C GLU A 30 23.28 -19.68 0.13
N ASP A 31 22.50 -18.68 -0.33
CA ASP A 31 21.05 -18.84 -0.51
C ASP A 31 20.75 -19.91 -1.58
N LEU A 32 21.54 -19.96 -2.66
CA LEU A 32 21.35 -20.95 -3.72
C LEU A 32 21.72 -22.37 -3.28
N ASP A 33 22.78 -22.52 -2.48
CA ASP A 33 23.22 -23.81 -1.96
C ASP A 33 22.24 -24.38 -0.91
N ALA A 34 21.61 -23.50 -0.11
CA ALA A 34 20.61 -23.89 0.90
C ALA A 34 19.17 -24.01 0.35
N ALA A 35 18.91 -23.55 -0.87
CA ALA A 35 17.57 -23.57 -1.45
C ALA A 35 17.04 -25.00 -1.67
N THR A 36 15.80 -25.23 -1.27
CA THR A 36 15.05 -26.42 -1.65
C THR A 36 14.53 -26.24 -3.07
N ARG A 37 14.78 -27.22 -3.94
CA ARG A 37 14.30 -27.20 -5.32
C ARG A 37 12.79 -27.37 -5.37
N ILE A 38 12.09 -26.41 -5.96
CA ILE A 38 10.64 -26.39 -6.07
C ILE A 38 10.22 -26.67 -7.52
N ASN A 39 9.50 -27.76 -7.76
CA ASN A 39 8.95 -28.09 -9.08
C ASN A 39 7.43 -27.85 -9.17
N GLY A 40 6.77 -27.57 -8.04
CA GLY A 40 5.34 -27.30 -7.96
C GLY A 40 4.91 -26.84 -6.56
N PRO A 41 3.61 -26.51 -6.37
CA PRO A 41 3.08 -26.03 -5.09
C PRO A 41 3.32 -27.01 -3.92
N ASP A 42 3.11 -28.30 -4.15
CA ASP A 42 3.30 -29.34 -3.11
C ASP A 42 4.74 -29.38 -2.57
N ASP A 43 5.73 -29.16 -3.45
CA ASP A 43 7.15 -29.09 -3.05
C ASP A 43 7.41 -27.88 -2.14
N PHE A 44 6.66 -26.78 -2.35
CA PHE A 44 6.80 -25.55 -1.58
C PHE A 44 6.16 -25.65 -0.19
N ASP A 45 5.01 -26.32 -0.08
CA ASP A 45 4.36 -26.54 1.20
C ASP A 45 5.19 -27.46 2.12
N ALA A 46 5.97 -28.36 1.52
CA ALA A 46 6.89 -29.25 2.22
C ALA A 46 8.20 -28.58 2.70
N ILE A 47 8.50 -27.33 2.30
CA ILE A 47 9.74 -26.66 2.69
C ILE A 47 9.81 -26.48 4.21
N GLU A 48 10.91 -26.86 4.83
CA GLU A 48 11.16 -26.55 6.24
C GLU A 48 11.44 -25.05 6.41
N TYR A 49 10.98 -24.46 7.51
CA TYR A 49 11.06 -23.00 7.70
C TYR A 49 12.50 -22.45 7.59
N GLU A 50 13.51 -23.19 8.04
CA GLU A 50 14.92 -22.80 7.92
C GLU A 50 15.38 -22.63 6.47
N ASN A 51 14.78 -23.37 5.54
CA ASN A 51 15.08 -23.32 4.11
C ASN A 51 14.13 -22.40 3.34
N MET A 52 13.14 -21.78 4.00
CA MET A 52 12.12 -20.96 3.33
C MET A 52 12.73 -19.73 2.65
N ILE A 53 13.51 -18.93 3.37
CA ILE A 53 14.14 -17.70 2.83
C ILE A 53 15.05 -18.03 1.63
N PRO A 54 16.00 -18.98 1.75
CA PRO A 54 16.83 -19.40 0.61
C PRO A 54 16.01 -19.83 -0.61
N SER A 55 14.99 -20.66 -0.40
CA SER A 55 14.16 -21.20 -1.49
C SER A 55 13.31 -20.14 -2.18
N VAL A 56 12.78 -19.17 -1.42
CA VAL A 56 12.02 -18.03 -1.94
C VAL A 56 12.91 -17.08 -2.73
N LYS A 57 14.13 -16.82 -2.25
CA LYS A 57 15.13 -16.01 -2.96
C LYS A 57 15.54 -16.67 -4.28
N ALA A 58 15.80 -17.98 -4.28
CA ALA A 58 16.09 -18.74 -5.50
C ALA A 58 14.91 -18.69 -6.49
N MET A 59 13.67 -18.90 -6.01
CA MET A 59 12.48 -18.80 -6.84
C MET A 59 12.30 -17.39 -7.45
N ASN A 60 12.60 -16.34 -6.68
CA ASN A 60 12.57 -14.97 -7.19
C ASN A 60 13.58 -14.77 -8.33
N LEU A 61 14.78 -15.34 -8.22
CA LEU A 61 15.79 -15.28 -9.27
C LEU A 61 15.36 -16.02 -10.53
N ASP A 62 14.82 -17.23 -10.39
CA ASP A 62 14.50 -18.12 -11.51
C ASP A 62 13.18 -17.78 -12.21
N HIS A 63 12.19 -17.30 -11.46
CA HIS A 63 10.80 -17.18 -11.90
C HIS A 63 10.16 -15.81 -11.64
N GLY A 64 10.87 -14.93 -10.94
CA GLY A 64 10.43 -13.59 -10.62
C GLY A 64 9.56 -13.52 -9.36
N ARG A 65 9.50 -12.30 -8.81
CA ARG A 65 8.88 -11.99 -7.51
C ARG A 65 7.40 -12.35 -7.41
N TYR A 66 6.64 -12.18 -8.50
CA TYR A 66 5.21 -12.56 -8.50
C TYR A 66 5.03 -14.04 -8.16
N MET A 67 5.85 -14.92 -8.73
CA MET A 67 5.77 -16.35 -8.47
C MET A 67 6.17 -16.68 -7.04
N ALA A 68 7.26 -16.09 -6.55
CA ALA A 68 7.69 -16.23 -5.15
C ALA A 68 6.59 -15.81 -4.15
N LEU A 69 5.98 -14.64 -4.36
CA LEU A 69 4.87 -14.14 -3.55
C LEU A 69 3.63 -15.03 -3.60
N LYS A 70 3.29 -15.55 -4.79
CA LYS A 70 2.11 -16.40 -4.97
C LYS A 70 2.23 -17.70 -4.17
N PHE A 71 3.41 -18.31 -4.18
CA PHE A 71 3.69 -19.53 -3.43
C PHE A 71 3.71 -19.27 -1.91
N LEU A 72 4.33 -18.16 -1.48
CA LEU A 72 4.24 -17.73 -0.09
C LEU A 72 2.81 -17.49 0.37
N TRP A 73 2.00 -16.82 -0.45
CA TRP A 73 0.59 -16.59 -0.14
C TRP A 73 -0.19 -17.89 0.02
N TRP A 74 0.02 -18.86 -0.89
CA TRP A 74 -0.63 -20.18 -0.76
C TRP A 74 -0.25 -20.87 0.54
N ARG A 75 1.05 -20.93 0.85
CA ARG A 75 1.53 -21.56 2.06
C ARG A 75 0.94 -20.93 3.33
N PHE A 76 0.99 -19.61 3.45
CA PHE A 76 0.49 -18.95 4.65
C PHE A 76 -1.04 -18.93 4.70
N LYS A 77 -1.74 -18.94 3.56
CA LYS A 77 -3.20 -19.07 3.52
C LYS A 77 -3.68 -20.39 4.13
N GLU A 78 -2.90 -21.46 4.06
CA GLU A 78 -3.26 -22.71 4.74
C GLU A 78 -3.10 -22.62 6.27
N GLU A 79 -2.30 -21.66 6.76
CA GLU A 79 -2.09 -21.35 8.18
C GLU A 79 -3.10 -20.33 8.75
N ASN A 80 -4.19 -20.02 8.02
CA ASN A 80 -5.22 -19.01 8.34
C ASN A 80 -5.91 -19.12 9.73
N GLY A 81 -5.68 -20.20 10.47
CA GLY A 81 -6.17 -20.33 11.85
C GLY A 81 -5.39 -19.47 12.87
N TYR A 82 -4.23 -18.94 12.48
CA TYR A 82 -3.28 -18.30 13.40
C TYR A 82 -3.15 -16.77 13.22
N TYR A 83 -3.52 -16.20 12.09
CA TYR A 83 -3.38 -14.76 11.80
C TYR A 83 -4.46 -14.25 10.83
N ASN A 84 -4.62 -12.93 10.70
CA ASN A 84 -5.55 -12.35 9.72
C ASN A 84 -4.98 -12.50 8.29
N PRO A 85 -5.67 -13.16 7.34
CA PRO A 85 -5.15 -13.39 5.99
C PRO A 85 -4.80 -12.12 5.20
N TRP A 86 -5.38 -10.98 5.57
CA TRP A 86 -5.07 -9.68 4.98
C TRP A 86 -3.72 -9.12 5.43
N HIS A 87 -3.18 -9.56 6.58
CA HIS A 87 -1.87 -9.12 7.07
C HIS A 87 -0.76 -9.34 6.03
N PHE A 88 -0.69 -10.54 5.43
CA PHE A 88 0.27 -10.85 4.36
C PHE A 88 0.11 -9.88 3.17
N GLN A 89 -1.12 -9.64 2.75
CA GLN A 89 -1.41 -8.81 1.58
C GLN A 89 -1.06 -7.34 1.83
N PHE A 90 -1.39 -6.80 3.00
CA PHE A 90 -1.03 -5.43 3.39
C PHE A 90 0.47 -5.23 3.51
N LEU A 91 1.19 -6.22 4.04
CA LEU A 91 2.65 -6.15 4.14
C LEU A 91 3.31 -6.16 2.75
N VAL A 92 2.85 -7.03 1.85
CA VAL A 92 3.29 -7.01 0.44
C VAL A 92 2.99 -5.66 -0.20
N GLU A 93 1.80 -5.11 0.01
CA GLU A 93 1.41 -3.84 -0.59
C GLU A 93 2.26 -2.67 -0.07
N SER A 94 2.53 -2.61 1.24
CA SER A 94 3.45 -1.63 1.85
C SER A 94 4.86 -1.73 1.23
N LEU A 95 5.39 -2.94 1.06
CA LEU A 95 6.70 -3.17 0.43
C LEU A 95 6.74 -2.81 -1.07
N GLU A 96 5.66 -3.05 -1.82
CA GLU A 96 5.56 -2.62 -3.23
C GLU A 96 5.53 -1.09 -3.35
N HIS A 97 4.82 -0.41 -2.46
CA HIS A 97 4.81 1.06 -2.40
C HIS A 97 6.21 1.63 -2.13
N ASN A 98 6.98 1.02 -1.24
CA ASN A 98 8.36 1.39 -0.98
C ASN A 98 9.26 1.24 -2.22
N ILE A 99 9.06 0.19 -3.01
CA ILE A 99 9.80 0.00 -4.28
C ILE A 99 9.42 1.05 -5.31
N LEU A 100 8.13 1.37 -5.46
CA LEU A 100 7.67 2.41 -6.38
C LEU A 100 8.28 3.77 -6.03
N GLU A 101 8.36 4.09 -4.73
CA GLU A 101 9.04 5.30 -4.27
C GLU A 101 10.54 5.28 -4.59
N ASN A 102 11.22 4.17 -4.33
CA ASN A 102 12.64 4.04 -4.60
C ASN A 102 12.97 4.19 -6.09
N VAL A 103 12.26 3.45 -6.95
CA VAL A 103 12.49 3.42 -8.40
C VAL A 103 12.01 4.71 -9.07
N GLY A 104 10.83 5.20 -8.68
CA GLY A 104 10.18 6.33 -9.36
C GLY A 104 10.61 7.70 -8.87
N ILE A 105 11.21 7.80 -7.68
CA ILE A 105 11.51 9.09 -7.02
C ILE A 105 12.95 9.11 -6.48
N SER A 106 13.31 8.20 -5.59
CA SER A 106 14.60 8.27 -4.86
C SER A 106 15.82 8.04 -5.75
N TYR A 107 15.81 7.02 -6.61
CA TYR A 107 16.92 6.77 -7.54
C TYR A 107 17.05 7.88 -8.59
N PRO A 108 15.99 8.33 -9.28
CA PRO A 108 16.08 9.49 -10.17
C PRO A 108 16.66 10.73 -9.48
N LYS A 109 16.27 11.00 -8.23
CA LYS A 109 16.82 12.14 -7.46
C LYS A 109 18.32 11.97 -7.19
N LYS A 110 18.74 10.81 -6.68
CA LYS A 110 20.16 10.49 -6.41
C LYS A 110 21.01 10.59 -7.68
N LEU A 111 20.50 10.05 -8.78
CA LEU A 111 21.15 10.14 -10.08
C LEU A 111 21.30 11.61 -10.52
N ASN A 112 20.23 12.40 -10.43
CA ASN A 112 20.28 13.82 -10.78
C ASN A 112 21.28 14.62 -9.92
N ASP A 113 21.38 14.32 -8.62
CA ASP A 113 22.36 14.96 -7.74
C ASP A 113 23.80 14.52 -8.06
N GLN A 114 24.02 13.26 -8.42
CA GLN A 114 25.31 12.77 -8.91
C GLN A 114 25.67 13.41 -10.26
N TYR A 115 24.72 13.60 -11.17
CA TYR A 115 24.99 14.16 -12.51
C TYR A 115 25.34 15.65 -12.50
N LYS A 116 24.91 16.41 -11.50
CA LYS A 116 25.40 17.79 -11.30
C LYS A 116 26.92 17.86 -11.12
N SER A 117 27.56 16.74 -10.77
CA SER A 117 29.02 16.64 -10.61
C SER A 117 29.76 16.11 -11.85
N ASP A 118 29.08 15.63 -12.90
CA ASP A 118 29.69 15.13 -14.16
C ASP A 118 28.87 15.52 -15.41
N PRO A 119 29.22 16.65 -16.06
CA PRO A 119 28.49 17.16 -17.22
C PRO A 119 28.65 16.36 -18.52
N GLN A 120 29.67 15.51 -18.66
CA GLN A 120 29.90 14.76 -19.90
C GLN A 120 28.92 13.59 -20.04
N PHE A 121 28.64 12.89 -18.93
CA PHE A 121 27.70 11.78 -18.92
C PHE A 121 26.27 12.20 -19.26
N MET A 122 25.86 13.42 -18.88
CA MET A 122 24.54 13.98 -19.23
C MET A 122 24.31 14.11 -20.74
N GLN A 123 25.36 14.28 -21.54
CA GLN A 123 25.23 14.34 -23.00
C GLN A 123 24.92 12.96 -23.61
N GLU A 124 25.25 11.87 -22.93
CA GLU A 124 25.03 10.50 -23.41
C GLU A 124 23.61 10.00 -23.09
N ILE A 125 23.08 10.34 -21.91
CA ILE A 125 21.75 9.91 -21.44
C ILE A 125 20.63 10.92 -21.75
N GLY A 126 20.97 12.18 -22.06
CA GLY A 126 20.01 13.24 -22.40
C GLY A 126 19.35 13.88 -21.18
N GLU A 127 18.42 13.17 -20.53
CA GLU A 127 17.73 13.64 -19.32
C GLU A 127 17.35 12.51 -18.36
N VAL A 128 17.25 12.83 -17.07
CA VAL A 128 16.67 11.91 -16.08
C VAL A 128 15.14 11.99 -16.19
N PRO A 129 14.43 10.89 -16.47
CA PRO A 129 12.98 10.92 -16.61
C PRO A 129 12.30 11.42 -15.33
N ARG A 130 11.46 12.46 -15.45
CA ARG A 130 10.65 12.96 -14.33
C ARG A 130 9.40 12.10 -14.17
N LEU A 131 9.56 10.95 -13.54
CA LEU A 131 8.49 9.96 -13.36
C LEU A 131 7.51 10.29 -12.22
N GLY A 132 7.75 11.36 -11.45
CA GLY A 132 6.97 11.68 -10.25
C GLY A 132 5.46 11.70 -10.46
N TYR A 133 4.97 12.23 -11.58
CA TYR A 133 3.54 12.22 -11.89
C TYR A 133 2.99 10.81 -12.06
N SER A 134 3.55 10.03 -12.98
CA SER A 134 3.11 8.66 -13.27
C SER A 134 3.27 7.74 -12.07
N THR A 135 4.37 7.87 -11.33
CA THR A 135 4.63 7.08 -10.12
C THR A 135 3.61 7.36 -9.03
N ASN A 136 3.36 8.64 -8.70
CA ASN A 136 2.38 9.01 -7.69
C ASN A 136 0.96 8.60 -8.11
N GLN A 137 0.58 8.84 -9.37
CA GLN A 137 -0.71 8.44 -9.92
C GLN A 137 -0.93 6.93 -9.83
N TYR A 138 0.06 6.14 -10.26
CA TYR A 138 -0.01 4.68 -10.18
C TYR A 138 -0.13 4.20 -8.73
N ALA A 139 0.67 4.75 -7.82
CA ALA A 139 0.62 4.41 -6.41
C ALA A 139 -0.77 4.71 -5.80
N ILE A 140 -1.36 5.87 -6.09
CA ILE A 140 -2.70 6.24 -5.62
C ILE A 140 -3.78 5.30 -6.18
N LEU A 141 -3.75 5.02 -7.49
CA LEU A 141 -4.71 4.12 -8.15
C LEU A 141 -4.64 2.72 -7.53
N ARG A 142 -3.43 2.22 -7.33
CA ARG A 142 -3.15 0.90 -6.77
C ARG A 142 -3.63 0.81 -5.33
N ALA A 143 -3.26 1.78 -4.49
CA ALA A 143 -3.70 1.83 -3.09
C ALA A 143 -5.23 1.88 -2.97
N CYS A 144 -5.91 2.73 -3.75
CA CYS A 144 -7.37 2.76 -3.75
C CYS A 144 -7.99 1.43 -4.17
N GLY A 145 -7.49 0.80 -5.24
CA GLY A 145 -7.99 -0.49 -5.70
C GLY A 145 -7.79 -1.59 -4.65
N PHE A 146 -6.62 -1.61 -4.01
CA PHE A 146 -6.29 -2.56 -2.95
C PHE A 146 -7.17 -2.37 -1.71
N ILE A 147 -7.29 -1.13 -1.20
CA ILE A 147 -8.08 -0.83 0.00
C ILE A 147 -9.57 -1.02 -0.29
N GLU A 148 -10.07 -0.67 -1.48
CA GLU A 148 -11.45 -0.94 -1.86
C GLU A 148 -11.75 -2.45 -1.81
N HIS A 149 -10.86 -3.29 -2.33
CA HIS A 149 -11.00 -4.75 -2.27
C HIS A 149 -11.01 -5.26 -0.82
N TYR A 150 -10.08 -4.78 0.02
CA TYR A 150 -10.07 -5.10 1.44
C TYR A 150 -11.39 -4.74 2.13
N LEU A 151 -11.90 -3.52 1.92
CA LEU A 151 -13.14 -3.07 2.55
C LEU A 151 -14.36 -3.85 2.05
N ARG A 152 -14.40 -4.22 0.76
CA ARG A 152 -15.49 -5.07 0.22
C ARG A 152 -15.59 -6.41 0.94
N ASP A 153 -14.45 -7.02 1.27
CA ASP A 153 -14.41 -8.31 1.94
C ASP A 153 -14.70 -8.22 3.45
N ASN A 154 -14.44 -7.07 4.07
CA ASN A 154 -14.48 -6.94 5.53
C ASN A 154 -15.67 -6.12 6.07
N VAL A 155 -16.31 -5.27 5.27
CA VAL A 155 -17.51 -4.50 5.69
C VAL A 155 -18.76 -5.36 5.55
N ASP A 156 -19.65 -5.34 6.54
CA ASP A 156 -20.96 -6.01 6.46
C ASP A 156 -21.94 -5.21 5.58
N VAL A 157 -21.75 -5.27 4.26
CA VAL A 157 -22.55 -4.54 3.28
C VAL A 157 -24.06 -4.82 3.43
N LYS A 158 -24.44 -6.05 3.81
CA LYS A 158 -25.84 -6.45 3.97
C LYS A 158 -26.51 -5.73 5.15
N ARG A 159 -25.75 -5.36 6.18
CA ARG A 159 -26.24 -4.56 7.30
C ARG A 159 -26.60 -3.12 6.90
N HIS A 160 -25.91 -2.57 5.89
CA HIS A 160 -26.10 -1.18 5.46
C HIS A 160 -27.06 -1.02 4.28
N LEU A 161 -27.30 -2.08 3.50
CA LEU A 161 -28.23 -2.08 2.38
C LEU A 161 -29.43 -2.99 2.64
N ARG A 162 -30.62 -2.39 2.84
CA ARG A 162 -31.89 -3.15 3.04
C ARG A 162 -32.20 -4.10 1.88
N ASN A 163 -31.87 -3.70 0.65
CA ASN A 163 -31.92 -4.55 -0.53
C ASN A 163 -30.50 -4.54 -1.13
N TYR A 164 -29.80 -5.66 -1.01
CA TYR A 164 -28.44 -5.78 -1.52
C TYR A 164 -28.44 -5.59 -3.05
N ASP A 165 -27.60 -4.67 -3.50
CA ASP A 165 -27.40 -4.27 -4.89
C ASP A 165 -25.94 -3.85 -5.00
N ASP A 166 -25.13 -4.63 -5.72
CA ASP A 166 -23.68 -4.46 -5.74
C ASP A 166 -23.25 -3.14 -6.39
N ASP A 167 -24.01 -2.64 -7.36
CA ASP A 167 -23.80 -1.35 -8.01
C ASP A 167 -23.94 -0.17 -7.02
N LYS A 168 -24.64 -0.39 -5.90
CA LYS A 168 -24.79 0.58 -4.82
C LYS A 168 -23.63 0.55 -3.83
N VAL A 169 -22.68 -0.37 -3.96
CA VAL A 169 -21.50 -0.49 -3.11
C VAL A 169 -20.37 0.30 -3.75
N THR A 170 -20.28 1.59 -3.43
CA THR A 170 -19.19 2.46 -3.91
C THR A 170 -18.06 2.53 -2.90
N PHE A 171 -16.84 2.84 -3.36
CA PHE A 171 -15.69 2.99 -2.46
C PHE A 171 -15.93 4.03 -1.34
N ALA A 172 -16.57 5.16 -1.67
CA ALA A 172 -16.96 6.16 -0.67
C ALA A 172 -17.90 5.61 0.41
N ARG A 173 -18.85 4.74 0.03
CA ARG A 173 -19.76 4.09 0.99
C ARG A 173 -19.03 3.09 1.86
N LEU A 174 -18.14 2.28 1.28
CA LEU A 174 -17.32 1.32 2.01
C LEU A 174 -16.47 2.01 3.08
N ILE A 175 -15.80 3.13 2.74
CA ILE A 175 -15.03 3.93 3.70
C ILE A 175 -15.92 4.36 4.88
N ASN A 176 -17.09 4.94 4.59
CA ASN A 176 -18.00 5.44 5.63
C ASN A 176 -18.64 4.31 6.46
N TRP A 177 -18.95 3.16 5.87
CA TRP A 177 -19.48 2.00 6.58
C TRP A 177 -18.43 1.34 7.48
N ALA A 178 -17.19 1.22 7.00
CA ALA A 178 -16.08 0.72 7.80
C ALA A 178 -15.84 1.59 9.05
N THR A 179 -15.92 2.92 8.93
CA THR A 179 -15.87 3.81 10.10
C THR A 179 -17.03 3.60 11.06
N LYS A 180 -18.26 3.40 10.57
CA LYS A 180 -19.43 3.12 11.42
C LYS A 180 -19.37 1.76 12.11
N GLU A 181 -18.57 0.85 11.59
CA GLU A 181 -18.28 -0.48 12.16
C GLU A 181 -17.03 -0.48 13.04
N ASP A 182 -16.45 0.70 13.34
CA ASP A 182 -15.22 0.85 14.11
C ASP A 182 -14.00 0.12 13.51
N ARG A 183 -14.00 -0.11 12.19
CA ARG A 183 -12.90 -0.73 11.43
C ARG A 183 -11.90 0.26 10.86
N LEU A 184 -12.26 1.54 10.85
CA LEU A 184 -11.40 2.64 10.42
C LEU A 184 -11.61 3.81 11.35
N ARG A 185 -10.52 4.46 11.77
CA ARG A 185 -10.58 5.69 12.56
C ARG A 185 -11.11 6.87 11.74
N GLY A 186 -11.60 7.89 12.43
CA GLY A 186 -12.14 9.12 11.82
C GLY A 186 -11.12 9.84 10.93
N ASP A 187 -9.88 9.95 11.37
CA ASP A 187 -8.80 10.57 10.59
C ASP A 187 -8.46 9.73 9.35
N THR A 188 -8.34 8.41 9.51
CA THR A 188 -8.07 7.46 8.41
C THR A 188 -9.17 7.53 7.35
N ARG A 189 -10.43 7.71 7.77
CA ARG A 189 -11.57 7.97 6.87
C ARG A 189 -11.39 9.28 6.08
N MET A 190 -10.99 10.37 6.74
CA MET A 190 -10.77 11.65 6.06
C MET A 190 -9.64 11.55 5.03
N LEU A 191 -8.51 10.94 5.40
CA LEU A 191 -7.38 10.71 4.50
C LEU A 191 -7.78 9.83 3.30
N LEU A 192 -8.55 8.76 3.52
CA LEU A 192 -9.04 7.92 2.43
C LEU A 192 -9.96 8.64 1.46
N HIS A 193 -10.85 9.51 1.96
CA HIS A 193 -11.65 10.35 1.07
C HIS A 193 -10.79 11.30 0.26
N PHE A 194 -9.73 11.88 0.85
CA PHE A 194 -8.78 12.72 0.09
C PHE A 194 -8.11 11.92 -1.03
N VAL A 195 -7.51 10.77 -0.71
CA VAL A 195 -6.84 9.89 -1.68
C VAL A 195 -7.82 9.46 -2.78
N ARG A 196 -9.07 9.15 -2.42
CA ARG A 196 -10.13 8.81 -3.38
C ARG A 196 -10.45 9.97 -4.33
N GLU A 197 -10.60 11.20 -3.83
CA GLU A 197 -10.88 12.36 -4.70
C GLU A 197 -9.74 12.62 -5.69
N VAL A 198 -8.49 12.53 -5.21
CA VAL A 198 -7.31 12.63 -6.07
C VAL A 198 -7.28 11.49 -7.10
N ARG A 199 -7.60 10.27 -6.68
CA ARG A 199 -7.70 9.09 -7.54
C ARG A 199 -8.74 9.25 -8.65
N ASN A 200 -9.92 9.78 -8.36
CA ASN A 200 -10.99 9.91 -9.36
C ASN A 200 -10.53 10.80 -10.52
N ASN A 201 -10.00 11.98 -10.22
CA ASN A 201 -9.45 12.85 -11.26
C ASN A 201 -8.25 12.21 -11.98
N ALA A 202 -7.32 11.62 -11.22
CA ALA A 202 -6.14 11.01 -11.81
C ALA A 202 -6.47 9.79 -12.69
N ALA A 203 -7.57 9.07 -12.43
CA ALA A 203 -8.00 7.93 -13.24
C ALA A 203 -8.61 8.35 -14.59
N HIS A 204 -9.26 9.52 -14.63
CA HIS A 204 -10.05 9.97 -15.78
C HIS A 204 -9.28 10.89 -16.73
N ASN A 205 -8.15 11.43 -16.29
CA ASN A 205 -7.41 12.40 -17.06
C ASN A 205 -6.18 11.81 -17.77
N MET A 206 -5.98 12.20 -19.02
CA MET A 206 -4.75 11.91 -19.73
C MET A 206 -3.58 12.75 -19.21
N TRP A 207 -2.35 12.30 -19.49
CA TRP A 207 -1.13 12.93 -18.97
C TRP A 207 -0.95 14.42 -19.29
N LEU A 208 -1.72 14.97 -20.26
CA LEU A 208 -1.72 16.39 -20.64
C LEU A 208 -2.78 17.23 -19.90
N GLU A 209 -3.81 16.62 -19.32
CA GLU A 209 -4.93 17.29 -18.65
C GLU A 209 -4.85 17.07 -17.14
N ARG A 210 -3.80 17.60 -16.51
CA ARG A 210 -3.55 17.35 -15.08
C ARG A 210 -4.37 18.33 -14.23
N ASN A 211 -5.41 17.83 -13.56
CA ASN A 211 -6.23 18.63 -12.64
C ASN A 211 -5.53 18.88 -11.29
N TYR A 212 -4.51 18.08 -10.94
CA TYR A 212 -3.75 18.24 -9.70
C TYR A 212 -2.26 18.42 -9.94
N SER A 213 -1.64 19.25 -9.09
CA SER A 213 -0.20 19.48 -9.07
C SER A 213 0.55 18.23 -8.61
N LEU A 214 1.86 18.19 -8.89
CA LEU A 214 2.72 17.12 -8.37
C LEU A 214 2.70 17.07 -6.83
N ASP A 215 2.54 18.21 -6.16
CA ASP A 215 2.53 18.29 -4.70
C ASP A 215 1.28 17.58 -4.12
N ILE A 216 0.10 17.82 -4.71
CA ILE A 216 -1.14 17.13 -4.33
C ILE A 216 -1.01 15.62 -4.58
N LEU A 217 -0.45 15.21 -5.72
CA LEU A 217 -0.23 13.79 -6.02
C LEU A 217 0.78 13.15 -5.06
N THR A 218 1.82 13.87 -4.69
CA THR A 218 2.82 13.39 -3.72
C THR A 218 2.19 13.22 -2.35
N HIS A 219 1.44 14.22 -1.89
CA HIS A 219 0.75 14.16 -0.60
C HIS A 219 -0.31 13.07 -0.56
N ALA A 220 -1.07 12.87 -1.66
CA ALA A 220 -2.03 11.79 -1.76
C ALA A 220 -1.35 10.40 -1.73
N ARG A 221 -0.17 10.25 -2.34
CA ARG A 221 0.64 9.02 -2.16
C ARG A 221 1.01 8.83 -0.70
N GLU A 222 1.52 9.86 -0.02
CA GLU A 222 1.91 9.78 1.38
C GLU A 222 0.74 9.41 2.29
N CYS A 223 -0.44 9.99 2.05
CA CYS A 223 -1.68 9.61 2.73
C CYS A 223 -2.05 8.16 2.46
N ALA A 224 -1.93 7.69 1.22
CA ALA A 224 -2.24 6.30 0.86
C ALA A 224 -1.31 5.30 1.57
N VAL A 225 0.00 5.57 1.58
CA VAL A 225 1.00 4.75 2.29
C VAL A 225 0.71 4.74 3.79
N TYR A 226 0.47 5.92 4.38
CA TYR A 226 0.10 6.01 5.80
C TYR A 226 -1.13 5.16 6.12
N VAL A 227 -2.18 5.21 5.32
CA VAL A 227 -3.39 4.41 5.55
C VAL A 227 -3.12 2.92 5.43
N ILE A 228 -2.33 2.48 4.44
CA ILE A 228 -1.93 1.07 4.30
C ILE A 228 -1.20 0.60 5.56
N ASP A 229 -0.21 1.38 6.02
CA ASP A 229 0.58 1.05 7.21
C ASP A 229 -0.27 1.11 8.49
N ASP A 230 -1.23 2.02 8.57
CA ASP A 230 -2.14 2.15 9.70
C ASP A 230 -3.08 0.94 9.82
N ILE A 231 -3.69 0.52 8.71
CA ILE A 231 -4.51 -0.70 8.66
C ILE A 231 -3.65 -1.93 8.93
N LEU A 232 -2.45 -2.02 8.34
CA LEU A 232 -1.52 -3.11 8.63
C LEU A 232 -1.20 -3.17 10.12
N ARG A 233 -0.99 -2.03 10.77
CA ARG A 233 -0.75 -1.96 12.21
C ARG A 233 -1.97 -2.40 13.01
N GLU A 234 -3.18 -2.03 12.61
CA GLU A 234 -4.40 -2.50 13.28
C GLU A 234 -4.55 -4.02 13.14
N LEU A 235 -4.37 -4.57 11.93
CA LEU A 235 -4.36 -6.01 11.67
C LEU A 235 -3.26 -6.73 12.47
N SER A 236 -2.10 -6.09 12.63
CA SER A 236 -0.99 -6.60 13.44
C SER A 236 -1.29 -6.48 14.91
N ASN A 237 -1.92 -5.41 15.41
CA ASN A 237 -2.25 -5.25 16.83
C ASN A 237 -3.38 -6.16 17.28
N GLU A 238 -4.24 -6.61 16.36
CA GLU A 238 -5.14 -7.75 16.58
C GLU A 238 -4.36 -9.08 16.78
N GLY A 239 -3.06 -9.12 16.41
CA GLY A 239 -2.14 -10.25 16.49
C GLY A 239 -0.82 -10.05 17.26
N GLY A 240 -0.52 -8.83 17.77
CA GLY A 240 0.74 -8.38 18.40
C GLY A 240 1.74 -7.64 17.48
N GLN A 241 2.51 -6.71 18.07
CA GLN A 241 3.28 -5.63 17.41
C GLN A 241 4.52 -6.05 16.58
N LEU A 242 4.67 -5.45 15.40
CA LEU A 242 6.00 -5.21 14.81
C LEU A 242 6.75 -4.18 15.68
N GLU A 243 7.95 -4.52 16.15
CA GLU A 243 8.83 -3.64 16.93
C GLU A 243 9.32 -2.47 16.08
N GLU A 244 8.48 -1.45 15.90
CA GLU A 244 8.89 -0.07 15.65
C GLU A 244 7.72 0.84 16.04
N GLU A 245 7.92 1.68 17.05
CA GLU A 245 6.96 2.72 17.46
C GLU A 245 6.82 3.75 16.34
N LEU A 246 5.97 3.45 15.35
CA LEU A 246 5.56 4.42 14.36
C LEU A 246 4.71 5.48 15.07
N PRO A 247 5.05 6.78 14.98
CA PRO A 247 4.39 7.84 15.72
C PRO A 247 2.90 7.91 15.34
N THR A 248 2.01 7.56 16.27
CA THR A 248 0.67 7.06 15.96
C THR A 248 -0.48 8.03 16.24
N GLY A 249 -0.20 9.29 16.56
CA GLY A 249 -1.25 10.32 16.74
C GLY A 249 -0.98 11.63 16.01
N ASP A 250 0.30 11.99 15.82
CA ASP A 250 0.66 13.26 15.20
C ASP A 250 0.63 13.18 13.67
N ARG A 251 0.95 12.01 13.08
CA ARG A 251 1.12 11.91 11.63
C ARG A 251 -0.18 12.03 10.84
N SER A 252 -1.29 11.42 11.27
CA SER A 252 -2.59 11.62 10.58
C SER A 252 -3.01 13.08 10.60
N GLN A 253 -2.86 13.73 11.76
CA GLN A 253 -3.19 15.13 11.97
C GLN A 253 -2.24 16.06 11.20
N GLU A 254 -0.97 15.72 11.05
CA GLU A 254 -0.04 16.43 10.17
C GLU A 254 -0.48 16.33 8.70
N LEU A 255 -0.82 15.12 8.23
CA LEU A 255 -1.29 14.91 6.86
C LEU A 255 -2.60 15.65 6.57
N ILE A 256 -3.54 15.64 7.51
CA ILE A 256 -4.81 16.40 7.42
C ILE A 256 -4.53 17.91 7.41
N ARG A 257 -3.71 18.41 8.35
CA ARG A 257 -3.36 19.84 8.40
C ARG A 257 -2.70 20.31 7.12
N HIS A 258 -1.86 19.49 6.49
CA HIS A 258 -1.24 19.84 5.22
C HIS A 258 -2.28 20.00 4.09
N ILE A 259 -3.30 19.14 4.05
CA ILE A 259 -4.42 19.27 3.09
C ILE A 259 -5.16 20.60 3.33
N GLU A 260 -5.40 20.95 4.59
CA GLU A 260 -6.12 22.16 4.96
C GLU A 260 -5.31 23.44 4.73
N SER A 261 -4.04 23.46 5.10
CA SER A 261 -3.22 24.68 5.09
C SER A 261 -2.54 24.95 3.76
N GLU A 262 -1.98 23.91 3.12
CA GLU A 262 -1.20 24.08 1.88
C GLU A 262 -2.09 24.01 0.64
N PHE A 263 -3.09 23.12 0.64
CA PHE A 263 -3.99 22.98 -0.50
C PHE A 263 -5.29 23.78 -0.36
N LEU A 264 -5.57 24.32 0.83
CA LEU A 264 -6.79 25.09 1.13
C LEU A 264 -8.06 24.28 0.90
N TRP A 265 -8.04 22.98 1.24
CA TRP A 265 -9.21 22.12 1.18
C TRP A 265 -9.83 22.01 2.58
N TRP A 266 -11.15 21.89 2.66
CA TRP A 266 -11.83 21.63 3.94
C TRP A 266 -12.73 20.41 3.80
N PHE A 267 -12.88 19.68 4.91
CA PHE A 267 -13.69 18.48 4.93
C PHE A 267 -15.15 18.82 5.29
N ASP A 268 -16.08 18.54 4.37
CA ASP A 268 -17.52 18.64 4.63
C ASP A 268 -18.00 17.36 5.31
N GLU A 269 -18.17 17.41 6.63
CA GLU A 269 -18.65 16.26 7.41
C GLU A 269 -20.06 15.80 7.02
N SER A 270 -20.90 16.68 6.47
CA SER A 270 -22.26 16.30 6.07
C SER A 270 -22.28 15.47 4.78
N LYS A 271 -21.32 15.73 3.88
CA LYS A 271 -21.15 15.02 2.61
C LYS A 271 -20.10 13.93 2.66
N HIS A 272 -19.26 13.92 3.70
CA HIS A 272 -18.08 13.08 3.83
C HIS A 272 -17.13 13.23 2.64
N SER A 273 -16.84 14.48 2.25
CA SER A 273 -16.03 14.80 1.08
C SER A 273 -15.14 16.02 1.34
N TRP A 274 -13.99 16.06 0.69
CA TRP A 274 -13.16 17.26 0.65
C TRP A 274 -13.69 18.25 -0.37
N VAL A 275 -13.66 19.53 -0.03
CA VAL A 275 -14.09 20.64 -0.87
C VAL A 275 -12.92 21.62 -1.03
N THR A 276 -12.80 22.22 -2.21
CA THR A 276 -11.73 23.18 -2.54
C THR A 276 -12.31 24.33 -3.37
N GLU A 277 -11.75 25.52 -3.20
CA GLU A 277 -12.10 26.70 -4.00
C GLU A 277 -11.61 26.61 -5.46
N PHE A 278 -10.73 25.64 -5.76
CA PHE A 278 -10.07 25.51 -7.07
C PHE A 278 -10.73 24.50 -8.02
N GLN A 279 -11.92 23.98 -7.70
CA GLN A 279 -12.71 23.28 -8.71
C GLN A 279 -13.17 24.32 -9.73
N THR A 280 -12.47 24.39 -10.86
CA THR A 280 -13.04 24.93 -12.09
C THR A 280 -14.28 24.12 -12.40
N ASP A 281 -15.42 24.79 -12.45
CA ASP A 281 -16.71 24.22 -12.80
C ASP A 281 -16.57 23.29 -14.02
N GLU A 282 -16.86 22.00 -13.86
CA GLU A 282 -17.39 21.23 -14.98
C GLU A 282 -18.91 21.17 -14.82
N PRO A 283 -19.67 21.45 -15.89
CA PRO A 283 -21.12 21.49 -15.85
C PRO A 283 -21.67 20.07 -15.62
N ASP A 284 -22.75 19.99 -14.85
CA ASP A 284 -23.57 18.79 -14.71
C ASP A 284 -23.89 18.18 -16.10
N GLU A 285 -23.45 16.93 -16.35
CA GLU A 285 -24.04 16.02 -17.34
C GLU A 285 -24.57 14.74 -16.66
#